data_AF-A0A7J2HNH9-F1
#
_entry.id   AF-A0A7J2HNH9-F1
#
_cell.length_a   1.000
_cell.length_b   1.000
_cell.length_c   1.000
_cell.angle_alpha   90.00
_cell.angle_beta   90.00
_cell.angle_gamma   90.00
#
_symmetry.space_group_name_H-M   'P 1'
#
loop_
_entity.id
_entity.type
_entity.pdbx_description
1 polymer ?
#
loop_
_entity_poly.entity_id
_entity_poly.type
_entity_poly.pdbx_seq_one_letter_code
_entity_poly.pdbx_strand_id
1 'polypeptide(L)'
;MKEIKFILSAVNTLKKLSQSPYYIFVRARGLEVVGIATKIEQRYDPGWGIMRQWVKGITLDGEKFEEPLDRKNKRTAELEDLVQMKNDLIIVTARNSSDPDDDNDENFQYFMNPYQANEIKQQIDTVKEKDRIIHDLKKRYESAIKQRDMYYMEAESVKSELNALREKVINLSERLAEQTQRAEDYKRQLKELQIHIVREESKLDEKLKTAQQLGTLEGKDSADIIIEASKKQIEARRELDKLGLGGLTAYATKEDLERLKEEIVSALKGREKEEEESE
;
A
#
# COMPACT_ATOMS: atom_id res chain seq x y z
N MET A 1 -21.52 28.82 -91.12
CA MET A 1 -22.16 27.76 -91.95
C MET A 1 -21.38 26.45 -92.01
N LYS A 2 -20.04 26.43 -92.19
CA LYS A 2 -19.25 25.18 -92.20
C LYS A 2 -19.24 24.45 -90.84
N GLU A 3 -19.11 25.18 -89.74
CA GLU A 3 -19.13 24.63 -88.37
C GLU A 3 -20.49 24.03 -88.01
N ILE A 4 -21.58 24.71 -88.35
CA ILE A 4 -22.95 24.19 -88.13
C ILE A 4 -23.18 22.90 -88.93
N LYS A 5 -22.69 22.83 -90.17
CA LYS A 5 -22.75 21.59 -90.98
C LYS A 5 -21.93 20.46 -90.36
N PHE A 6 -20.74 20.76 -89.82
CA PHE A 6 -19.90 19.80 -89.13
C PHE A 6 -20.59 19.26 -87.86
N ILE A 7 -21.13 20.14 -87.01
CA ILE A 7 -21.86 19.76 -85.79
C ILE A 7 -23.08 18.89 -86.14
N LEU A 8 -23.89 19.29 -87.11
CA LEU A 8 -25.06 18.50 -87.53
C LEU A 8 -24.67 17.13 -88.10
N SER A 9 -23.56 17.06 -88.86
CA SER A 9 -23.01 15.80 -89.34
C SER A 9 -22.54 14.91 -88.19
N ALA A 10 -21.81 15.46 -87.21
CA ALA A 10 -21.32 14.73 -86.05
C ALA A 10 -22.47 14.17 -85.20
N VAL A 11 -23.52 14.98 -84.95
CA VAL A 11 -24.72 14.54 -84.21
C VAL A 11 -25.42 13.39 -84.94
N ASN A 12 -25.57 13.48 -86.26
CA ASN A 12 -26.18 12.40 -87.04
C ASN A 12 -25.34 11.12 -87.02
N THR A 13 -24.01 11.23 -87.08
CA THR A 13 -23.11 10.08 -86.96
C THR A 13 -23.20 9.44 -85.58
N LEU A 14 -23.19 10.24 -84.50
CA LEU A 14 -23.32 9.76 -83.13
C LEU A 14 -24.66 9.05 -82.89
N LYS A 15 -25.77 9.57 -83.43
CA LYS A 15 -27.09 8.91 -83.37
C LYS A 15 -27.13 7.56 -84.10
N LYS A 16 -26.40 7.43 -85.20
CA LYS A 16 -26.27 6.14 -85.89
C LYS A 16 -25.40 5.18 -85.09
N LEU A 17 -24.35 5.69 -84.45
CA LEU A 17 -23.44 4.89 -83.65
C LEU A 17 -24.11 4.39 -82.35
N SER A 18 -25.01 5.16 -81.75
CA SER A 18 -25.80 4.73 -80.57
C SER A 18 -26.82 3.63 -80.88
N GLN A 19 -27.09 3.37 -82.17
CA GLN A 19 -27.93 2.25 -82.62
C GLN A 19 -27.07 1.04 -83.04
N SER A 20 -25.75 1.18 -83.04
CA SER A 20 -24.81 0.13 -83.39
C SER A 20 -24.45 -0.70 -82.15
N PRO A 21 -24.03 -1.96 -82.29
CA PRO A 21 -23.61 -2.80 -81.16
C PRO A 21 -22.24 -2.40 -80.57
N TYR A 22 -21.66 -1.28 -81.04
CA TYR A 22 -20.32 -0.84 -80.70
C TYR A 22 -20.36 0.29 -79.68
N TYR A 23 -19.36 0.31 -78.80
CA TYR A 23 -19.23 1.33 -77.77
C TYR A 23 -17.96 2.16 -78.01
N ILE A 24 -18.05 3.46 -77.79
CA ILE A 24 -16.87 4.33 -77.67
C ILE A 24 -16.23 4.01 -76.32
N PHE A 25 -14.96 3.62 -76.35
CA PHE A 25 -14.20 3.27 -75.17
C PHE A 25 -13.39 4.48 -74.70
N VAL A 26 -13.65 4.92 -73.47
CA VAL A 26 -13.15 6.19 -72.93
C VAL A 26 -12.50 5.96 -71.57
N ARG A 27 -11.36 6.63 -71.32
CA ARG A 27 -10.72 6.67 -70.00
C ARG A 27 -11.27 7.82 -69.17
N ALA A 28 -11.43 7.60 -67.88
CA ALA A 28 -11.93 8.61 -66.95
C ALA A 28 -11.03 9.85 -66.88
N ARG A 29 -9.71 9.67 -66.86
CA ARG A 29 -8.77 10.79 -66.81
C ARG A 29 -8.73 11.52 -68.14
N GLY A 30 -9.11 12.80 -68.12
CA GLY A 30 -9.11 13.67 -69.29
C GLY A 30 -10.20 13.35 -70.33
N LEU A 31 -11.09 12.38 -70.07
CA LEU A 31 -12.10 11.88 -71.01
C LEU A 31 -11.49 11.48 -72.36
N GLU A 32 -10.33 10.82 -72.30
CA GLU A 32 -9.58 10.41 -73.48
C GLU A 32 -10.30 9.25 -74.20
N VAL A 33 -10.52 9.42 -75.50
CA VAL A 33 -11.10 8.37 -76.35
C VAL A 33 -9.99 7.42 -76.77
N VAL A 34 -10.09 6.16 -76.34
CA VAL A 34 -9.11 5.11 -76.69
C VAL A 34 -9.44 4.53 -78.06
N GLY A 35 -10.72 4.29 -78.32
CA GLY A 35 -11.15 3.64 -79.56
C GLY A 35 -12.60 3.17 -79.52
N ILE A 36 -12.91 2.22 -80.38
CA ILE A 36 -14.22 1.60 -80.51
C ILE A 36 -14.14 0.16 -79.99
N ALA A 37 -14.86 -0.12 -78.90
CA ALA A 37 -15.07 -1.47 -78.40
C ALA A 37 -16.05 -2.20 -79.31
N THR A 38 -15.58 -3.31 -79.88
CA THR A 38 -16.33 -4.13 -80.84
C THR A 38 -16.95 -5.38 -80.21
N LYS A 39 -16.34 -5.90 -79.13
CA LYS A 39 -16.82 -7.09 -78.43
C LYS A 39 -16.43 -7.04 -76.97
N ILE A 40 -17.29 -7.57 -76.11
CA ILE A 40 -16.98 -7.90 -74.71
C ILE A 40 -17.18 -9.40 -74.56
N GLU A 41 -16.18 -10.10 -74.05
CA GLU A 41 -16.24 -11.55 -73.86
C GLU A 41 -15.68 -11.98 -72.51
N GLN A 42 -16.16 -13.11 -72.02
CA GLN A 42 -15.58 -13.72 -70.83
C GLN A 42 -14.44 -14.65 -71.24
N ARG A 43 -13.25 -14.38 -70.71
CA ARG A 43 -12.03 -15.15 -70.98
C ARG A 43 -11.48 -15.69 -69.67
N TYR A 44 -11.12 -16.96 -69.66
CA TYR A 44 -10.42 -17.56 -68.52
C TYR A 44 -9.01 -16.99 -68.44
N ASP A 45 -8.63 -16.49 -67.27
CA ASP A 45 -7.29 -16.02 -66.97
C ASP A 45 -6.53 -17.09 -66.17
N PRO A 46 -5.57 -17.80 -66.80
CA PRO A 46 -4.82 -18.86 -66.14
C PRO A 46 -3.97 -18.37 -64.97
N GLY A 47 -3.55 -17.09 -64.99
CA GLY A 47 -2.75 -16.53 -63.91
C GLY A 47 -3.54 -16.40 -62.62
N TRP A 48 -4.86 -16.19 -62.72
CA TRP A 48 -5.72 -15.89 -61.57
C TRP A 48 -6.76 -16.99 -61.28
N GLY A 49 -6.94 -17.95 -62.18
CA GLY A 49 -7.84 -19.09 -61.98
C GLY A 49 -9.32 -18.75 -62.09
N ILE A 50 -9.67 -17.64 -62.75
CA ILE A 50 -11.04 -17.09 -62.80
C ILE A 50 -11.42 -16.65 -64.21
N MET A 51 -12.73 -16.59 -64.47
CA MET A 51 -13.28 -15.98 -65.69
C MET A 51 -13.35 -14.47 -65.52
N ARG A 52 -12.72 -13.72 -66.43
CA ARG A 52 -12.68 -12.25 -66.42
C ARG A 52 -13.42 -11.69 -67.62
N GLN A 53 -13.96 -10.50 -67.50
CA GLN A 53 -14.51 -9.78 -68.65
C GLN A 53 -13.42 -9.02 -69.38
N TRP A 54 -13.29 -9.26 -70.68
CA TRP A 54 -12.34 -8.58 -71.54
C TRP A 54 -13.07 -7.80 -72.62
N VAL A 55 -12.61 -6.58 -72.87
CA VAL A 55 -13.06 -5.77 -74.00
C VAL A 55 -12.07 -5.92 -75.15
N LYS A 56 -12.60 -6.01 -76.36
CA LYS A 56 -11.85 -6.04 -77.61
C LYS A 56 -12.32 -4.92 -78.50
N GLY A 57 -11.40 -4.23 -79.15
CA GLY A 57 -11.72 -3.08 -79.96
C GLY A 57 -10.64 -2.68 -80.94
N ILE A 58 -10.87 -1.55 -81.58
CA ILE A 58 -9.95 -0.91 -82.51
C ILE A 58 -9.67 0.49 -81.97
N THR A 59 -8.38 0.84 -81.86
CA THR A 59 -7.93 2.16 -81.42
C THR A 59 -8.22 3.23 -82.48
N LEU A 60 -8.05 4.51 -82.13
CA LEU A 60 -8.19 5.60 -83.10
C LEU A 60 -7.19 5.50 -84.28
N ASP A 61 -6.04 4.88 -84.05
CA ASP A 61 -5.00 4.65 -85.06
C ASP A 61 -5.24 3.39 -85.92
N GLY A 62 -6.32 2.65 -85.65
CA GLY A 62 -6.68 1.44 -86.40
C GLY A 62 -6.04 0.15 -85.89
N GLU A 63 -5.28 0.20 -84.80
CA GLU A 63 -4.70 -0.98 -84.16
C GLU A 63 -5.74 -1.71 -83.31
N LYS A 64 -5.55 -3.01 -83.09
CA LYS A 64 -6.45 -3.79 -82.21
C LYS A 64 -6.00 -3.64 -80.76
N PHE A 65 -6.96 -3.44 -79.86
CA PHE A 65 -6.71 -3.49 -78.42
C PHE A 65 -7.56 -4.56 -77.74
N GLU A 66 -7.02 -5.14 -76.67
CA GLU A 66 -7.70 -6.09 -75.80
C GLU A 66 -7.26 -5.80 -74.36
N GLU A 67 -8.21 -5.55 -73.45
CA GLU A 67 -7.92 -5.27 -72.04
C GLU A 67 -9.00 -5.83 -71.10
N PRO A 68 -8.66 -6.18 -69.86
CA PRO A 68 -9.65 -6.60 -68.88
C PRO A 68 -10.46 -5.42 -68.35
N LEU A 69 -11.75 -5.64 -68.11
CA LEU A 69 -12.68 -4.65 -67.53
C LEU A 69 -12.72 -4.70 -65.99
N ASP A 70 -11.90 -5.56 -65.39
CA ASP A 70 -11.76 -5.72 -63.96
C ASP A 70 -10.27 -5.66 -63.58
N ARG A 71 -9.99 -5.33 -62.32
CA ARG A 71 -8.65 -5.48 -61.73
C ARG A 71 -8.72 -6.26 -60.44
N LYS A 72 -7.60 -6.83 -60.01
CA LYS A 72 -7.49 -7.42 -58.68
C LYS A 72 -7.06 -6.35 -57.68
N ASN A 73 -7.87 -6.12 -56.66
CA ASN A 73 -7.50 -5.22 -55.58
C ASN A 73 -6.39 -5.85 -54.75
N LYS A 74 -5.21 -5.19 -54.69
CA LYS A 74 -4.03 -5.70 -53.97
C LYS A 74 -4.28 -5.87 -52.46
N ARG A 75 -5.22 -5.11 -51.89
CA ARG A 75 -5.50 -5.11 -50.44
C ARG A 75 -6.53 -6.15 -50.03
N THR A 76 -7.60 -6.31 -50.82
CA THR A 76 -8.70 -7.23 -50.49
C THR A 76 -8.61 -8.56 -51.23
N ALA A 77 -7.77 -8.65 -52.25
CA ALA A 77 -7.66 -9.78 -53.19
C ALA A 77 -8.94 -10.06 -54.01
N GLU A 78 -9.94 -9.17 -53.94
CA GLU A 78 -11.19 -9.25 -54.69
C GLU A 78 -11.07 -8.58 -56.07
N LEU A 79 -11.98 -8.95 -56.98
CA LEU A 79 -12.12 -8.27 -58.27
C LEU A 79 -12.86 -6.96 -58.10
N GLU A 80 -12.26 -5.90 -58.63
CA GLU A 80 -12.81 -4.55 -58.65
C GLU A 80 -13.17 -4.19 -60.09
N ASP A 81 -14.40 -3.75 -60.32
CA ASP A 81 -14.89 -3.35 -61.63
C ASP A 81 -14.24 -2.03 -62.04
N LEU A 82 -13.66 -1.99 -63.24
CA LEU A 82 -13.06 -0.78 -63.80
C LEU A 82 -14.08 0.05 -64.56
N VAL A 83 -15.24 -0.50 -64.91
CA VAL A 83 -16.30 0.22 -65.64
C VAL A 83 -17.02 1.15 -64.69
N GLN A 84 -16.84 2.44 -64.89
CA GLN A 84 -17.44 3.47 -64.05
C GLN A 84 -18.80 3.93 -64.56
N MET A 85 -18.92 3.97 -65.89
CA MET A 85 -20.16 4.32 -66.55
C MET A 85 -20.26 3.52 -67.84
N LYS A 86 -21.44 2.97 -68.08
CA LYS A 86 -21.78 2.34 -69.35
C LYS A 86 -23.17 2.83 -69.76
N ASN A 87 -23.27 3.38 -70.95
CA ASN A 87 -24.54 3.70 -71.59
C ASN A 87 -24.58 3.07 -73.00
N ASP A 88 -25.62 3.35 -73.77
CA ASP A 88 -25.83 2.75 -75.10
C ASP A 88 -24.75 3.11 -76.13
N LEU A 89 -23.88 4.08 -75.85
CA LEU A 89 -22.87 4.58 -76.78
C LEU A 89 -21.44 4.51 -76.23
N ILE A 90 -21.24 4.62 -74.92
CA ILE A 90 -19.95 4.89 -74.28
C ILE A 90 -19.74 3.93 -73.11
N ILE A 91 -18.51 3.41 -73.00
CA ILE A 91 -17.98 2.76 -71.80
C ILE A 91 -16.86 3.64 -71.27
N VAL A 92 -16.97 4.08 -70.02
CA VAL A 92 -15.94 4.83 -69.31
C VAL A 92 -15.27 3.94 -68.29
N THR A 93 -13.94 3.80 -68.38
CA THR A 93 -13.14 2.98 -67.46
C THR A 93 -12.26 3.82 -66.54
N ALA A 94 -11.89 3.25 -65.39
CA ALA A 94 -11.02 3.87 -64.39
C ALA A 94 -9.54 3.90 -64.75
N ARG A 95 -9.12 3.24 -65.82
CA ARG A 95 -7.72 3.18 -66.23
C ARG A 95 -7.24 4.53 -66.80
N ASN A 96 -5.99 4.91 -66.50
CA ASN A 96 -5.34 6.11 -67.00
C ASN A 96 -4.37 5.82 -68.15
N SER A 97 -3.64 4.70 -68.05
CA SER A 97 -2.62 4.23 -68.99
C SER A 97 -3.25 3.45 -70.14
N SER A 98 -2.56 3.45 -71.29
CA SER A 98 -2.86 2.58 -72.43
C SER A 98 -2.31 1.18 -72.30
N ASP A 99 -1.42 0.96 -71.33
CA ASP A 99 -0.90 -0.35 -71.04
C ASP A 99 -1.94 -1.15 -70.21
N PRO A 100 -2.46 -2.27 -70.72
CA PRO A 100 -3.37 -3.14 -69.97
C PRO A 100 -2.69 -3.83 -68.78
N ASP A 101 -1.36 -3.98 -68.80
CA ASP A 101 -0.59 -4.68 -67.78
C ASP A 101 -0.10 -3.74 -66.65
N ASP A 102 -0.31 -2.42 -66.79
CA ASP A 102 -0.01 -1.44 -65.76
C ASP A 102 -1.00 -1.54 -64.59
N ASP A 103 -0.72 -2.42 -63.64
CA ASP A 103 -1.52 -2.65 -62.44
C ASP A 103 -1.05 -1.79 -61.24
N ASN A 104 -0.40 -0.66 -61.48
CA ASN A 104 -0.09 0.30 -60.41
C ASN A 104 -1.36 0.97 -59.90
N ASP A 105 -1.45 1.20 -58.58
CA ASP A 105 -2.66 1.80 -58.00
C ASP A 105 -2.92 3.23 -58.51
N GLU A 106 -1.86 3.95 -58.91
CA GLU A 106 -1.94 5.28 -59.52
C GLU A 106 -2.53 5.26 -60.93
N ASN A 107 -2.57 4.10 -61.58
CA ASN A 107 -3.17 3.95 -62.90
C ASN A 107 -4.71 4.03 -62.84
N PHE A 108 -5.32 3.86 -61.67
CA PHE A 108 -6.78 3.79 -61.55
C PHE A 108 -7.35 5.04 -60.88
N GLN A 109 -8.25 5.72 -61.59
CA GLN A 109 -8.98 6.88 -61.09
C GLN A 109 -10.49 6.61 -61.13
N TYR A 110 -11.06 6.37 -59.96
CA TYR A 110 -12.51 6.23 -59.78
C TYR A 110 -13.16 7.58 -59.49
N PHE A 111 -14.22 7.88 -60.23
CA PHE A 111 -15.18 8.93 -59.94
C PHE A 111 -15.99 8.50 -58.74
N MET A 112 -15.95 9.29 -57.68
CA MET A 112 -16.90 9.11 -56.59
C MET A 112 -18.22 9.71 -57.01
N ASN A 113 -19.27 8.89 -57.02
CA ASN A 113 -20.62 9.41 -57.14
C ASN A 113 -20.89 10.33 -55.93
N PRO A 114 -21.64 11.44 -56.08
CA PRO A 114 -21.92 12.37 -54.98
C PRO A 114 -22.46 11.70 -53.72
N TYR A 115 -23.22 10.62 -53.88
CA TYR A 115 -23.70 9.78 -52.78
C TYR A 115 -22.56 9.10 -51.99
N GLN A 116 -21.63 8.45 -52.69
CA GLN A 116 -20.47 7.78 -52.08
C GLN A 116 -19.54 8.78 -51.40
N ALA A 117 -19.34 9.95 -52.02
CA ALA A 117 -18.55 11.02 -51.42
C ALA A 117 -19.17 11.53 -50.10
N ASN A 118 -20.51 11.59 -50.02
CA ASN A 118 -21.20 11.99 -48.79
C ASN A 118 -21.08 10.93 -47.69
N GLU A 119 -21.17 9.65 -48.04
CA GLU A 119 -20.98 8.54 -47.09
C GLU A 119 -19.55 8.52 -46.53
N ILE A 120 -18.55 8.66 -47.40
CA ILE A 120 -17.14 8.76 -46.98
C ILE A 120 -16.92 9.98 -46.08
N LYS A 121 -17.54 11.12 -46.40
CA LYS A 121 -17.48 12.31 -45.54
C LYS A 121 -18.06 12.05 -44.16
N GLN A 122 -19.23 11.40 -44.06
CA GLN A 122 -19.83 11.03 -42.78
C GLN A 122 -18.92 10.09 -41.98
N GLN A 123 -18.29 9.11 -42.64
CA GLN A 123 -17.32 8.22 -41.99
C GLN A 123 -16.11 9.00 -41.45
N ILE A 124 -15.57 9.94 -42.24
CA ILE A 124 -14.46 10.81 -41.80
C ILE A 124 -14.86 11.67 -40.60
N ASP A 125 -16.05 12.27 -40.64
CA ASP A 125 -16.54 13.11 -39.53
C ASP A 125 -16.74 12.27 -38.26
N THR A 126 -17.24 11.04 -38.38
CA THR A 126 -17.36 10.08 -37.27
C THR A 126 -15.99 9.72 -36.68
N VAL A 127 -14.98 9.50 -37.53
CA VAL A 127 -13.61 9.21 -37.06
C VAL A 127 -13.05 10.41 -36.29
N LYS A 128 -13.22 11.63 -36.80
CA LYS A 128 -12.79 12.85 -36.11
C LYS A 128 -13.47 13.06 -34.77
N GLU A 129 -14.76 12.74 -34.68
CA GLU A 129 -15.50 12.78 -33.41
C GLU A 129 -14.91 11.80 -32.39
N LYS A 130 -14.66 10.55 -32.81
CA LYS A 130 -14.01 9.54 -31.96
C LYS A 130 -12.63 9.97 -31.50
N ASP A 131 -11.83 10.57 -32.38
CA ASP A 131 -10.49 11.07 -32.03
C ASP A 131 -10.55 12.17 -30.95
N ARG A 132 -11.55 13.07 -31.02
CA ARG A 132 -11.77 14.08 -29.97
C ARG A 132 -12.13 13.43 -28.63
N ILE A 133 -13.02 12.44 -28.64
CA ILE A 133 -13.40 11.70 -27.43
C ILE A 133 -12.18 11.00 -26.83
N ILE A 134 -11.36 10.35 -27.65
CA ILE A 134 -10.12 9.70 -27.21
C ILE A 134 -9.16 10.71 -26.58
N HIS A 135 -9.01 11.89 -27.20
CA HIS A 135 -8.15 12.95 -26.68
C HIS A 135 -8.62 13.44 -25.30
N ASP A 136 -9.92 13.69 -25.14
CA ASP A 136 -10.50 14.11 -23.87
C ASP A 136 -10.37 13.03 -22.79
N LEU A 137 -10.58 11.76 -23.14
CA LEU A 137 -10.38 10.63 -22.23
C LEU A 137 -8.93 10.51 -21.77
N LYS A 138 -7.95 10.67 -22.68
CA LYS A 138 -6.53 10.69 -22.32
C LYS A 138 -6.22 11.80 -21.32
N LYS A 139 -6.72 13.02 -21.56
CA LYS A 139 -6.53 14.16 -20.65
C LYS A 139 -7.12 13.88 -19.26
N ARG A 140 -8.33 13.29 -19.19
CA ARG A 140 -8.94 12.89 -17.91
C ARG A 140 -8.12 11.82 -17.21
N TYR A 141 -7.64 10.83 -17.94
CA TYR A 141 -6.80 9.76 -17.40
C TYR A 141 -5.49 10.29 -16.80
N GLU A 142 -4.79 11.18 -17.51
CA GLU A 142 -3.58 11.83 -17.00
C GLU A 142 -3.85 12.65 -15.74
N SER A 143 -4.97 13.37 -15.67
CA SER A 143 -5.36 14.10 -14.48
C SER A 143 -5.64 13.20 -13.27
N ALA A 144 -6.26 12.03 -13.51
CA ALA A 144 -6.52 11.04 -12.47
C ALA A 144 -5.23 10.39 -11.96
N ILE A 145 -4.26 10.11 -12.84
CA ILE A 145 -2.93 9.63 -12.42
C ILE A 145 -2.26 10.64 -11.50
N LYS A 146 -2.25 11.93 -11.86
CA LYS A 146 -1.66 12.99 -11.02
C LYS A 146 -2.31 13.07 -9.65
N GLN A 147 -3.63 12.97 -9.58
CA GLN A 147 -4.36 12.94 -8.30
C GLN A 147 -3.99 11.71 -7.47
N ARG A 148 -3.95 10.53 -8.09
CA ARG A 148 -3.55 9.28 -7.44
C ARG A 148 -2.14 9.41 -6.85
N ASP A 149 -1.19 9.94 -7.61
CA ASP A 149 0.20 10.08 -7.18
C ASP A 149 0.32 11.07 -6.01
N MET A 150 -0.46 12.16 -6.03
CA MET A 150 -0.57 13.09 -4.89
C MET A 150 -1.05 12.38 -3.62
N TYR A 151 -2.12 11.58 -3.72
CA TYR A 151 -2.65 10.82 -2.58
C TYR A 151 -1.67 9.76 -2.08
N TYR A 152 -0.91 9.12 -2.96
CA TYR A 152 0.15 8.18 -2.55
C TYR A 152 1.25 8.88 -1.76
N MET A 153 1.71 10.05 -2.22
CA MET A 153 2.73 10.83 -1.50
C MET A 153 2.22 11.28 -0.12
N GLU A 154 0.96 11.73 -0.03
CA GLU A 154 0.35 12.12 1.24
C GLU A 154 0.23 10.92 2.20
N ALA A 155 -0.23 9.77 1.71
CA ALA A 155 -0.31 8.54 2.51
C ALA A 155 1.07 8.09 3.01
N GLU A 156 2.12 8.24 2.21
CA GLU A 156 3.50 7.91 2.61
C GLU A 156 4.03 8.88 3.68
N SER A 157 3.73 10.17 3.56
CA SER A 157 4.03 11.17 4.60
C SER A 157 3.34 10.83 5.93
N VAL A 158 2.03 10.57 5.89
CA VAL A 158 1.25 10.21 7.09
C VAL A 158 1.77 8.91 7.71
N LYS A 159 2.14 7.91 6.89
CA LYS A 159 2.74 6.67 7.38
C LYS A 159 4.07 6.93 8.09
N SER A 160 4.91 7.82 7.55
CA SER A 160 6.17 8.22 8.18
C SER A 160 5.92 8.90 9.54
N GLU A 161 4.99 9.86 9.60
CA GLU A 161 4.61 10.54 10.84
C GLU A 161 4.07 9.56 11.89
N LEU A 162 3.24 8.61 11.46
CA LEU A 162 2.68 7.58 12.34
C LEU A 162 3.77 6.68 12.93
N ASN A 163 4.77 6.29 12.14
CA ASN A 163 5.92 5.54 12.63
C ASN A 163 6.74 6.34 13.65
N ALA A 164 7.01 7.62 13.37
CA ALA A 164 7.71 8.50 14.31
C ALA A 164 6.92 8.67 15.63
N LEU A 165 5.59 8.77 15.57
CA LEU A 165 4.74 8.81 16.75
C LEU A 165 4.75 7.48 17.52
N ARG A 166 4.73 6.34 16.83
CA ARG A 166 4.86 5.01 17.47
C ARG A 166 6.18 4.87 18.22
N GLU A 167 7.29 5.29 17.62
CA GLU A 167 8.60 5.27 18.29
C GLU A 167 8.60 6.18 19.54
N LYS A 168 7.99 7.37 19.45
CA LYS A 168 7.82 8.25 20.63
C LYS A 168 7.00 7.60 21.73
N VAL A 169 5.91 6.92 21.39
CA VAL A 169 5.07 6.20 22.36
C VAL A 169 5.83 5.07 23.04
N ILE A 170 6.62 4.30 22.29
CA ILE A 170 7.47 3.22 22.83
C ILE A 170 8.47 3.80 23.83
N ASN A 171 9.25 4.82 23.41
CA ASN A 171 10.23 5.47 24.26
C ASN A 171 9.61 6.06 25.55
N LEU A 172 8.43 6.69 25.45
CA LEU A 172 7.72 7.22 26.61
C LEU A 172 7.22 6.11 27.53
N SER A 173 6.78 4.99 26.97
CA SER A 173 6.32 3.82 27.74
C SER A 173 7.47 3.16 28.49
N GLU A 174 8.65 3.04 27.87
CA GLU A 174 9.87 2.55 28.53
C GLU A 174 10.30 3.47 29.67
N ARG A 175 10.35 4.80 29.42
CA ARG A 175 10.64 5.78 30.47
C ARG A 175 9.64 5.72 31.62
N LEU A 176 8.36 5.52 31.33
CA LEU A 176 7.33 5.37 32.36
C LEU A 176 7.57 4.11 33.21
N ALA A 177 7.92 2.99 32.58
CA ALA A 177 8.24 1.75 33.28
C ALA A 177 9.47 1.93 34.20
N GLU A 178 10.54 2.56 33.70
CA GLU A 178 11.74 2.88 34.51
C GLU A 178 11.40 3.75 35.72
N GLN A 179 10.61 4.81 35.52
CA GLN A 179 10.21 5.71 36.63
C GLN A 179 9.31 5.00 37.63
N THR A 180 8.44 4.10 37.16
CA THR A 180 7.58 3.29 38.03
C THR A 180 8.43 2.35 38.89
N GLN A 181 9.43 1.68 38.29
CA GLN A 181 10.36 0.83 39.03
C GLN A 181 11.15 1.61 40.09
N ARG A 182 11.68 2.79 39.73
CA ARG A 182 12.37 3.67 40.70
C ARG A 182 11.46 4.09 41.85
N ALA A 183 10.20 4.43 41.56
CA ALA A 183 9.23 4.78 42.59
C ALA A 183 8.94 3.59 43.54
N GLU A 184 8.86 2.37 43.01
CA GLU A 184 8.74 1.16 43.83
C GLU A 184 9.98 0.93 44.71
N ASP A 185 11.18 1.12 44.17
CA ASP A 185 12.43 0.99 44.92
C ASP A 185 12.51 2.03 46.05
N TYR A 186 12.16 3.29 45.80
CA TYR A 186 12.07 4.31 46.85
C TYR A 186 11.04 3.95 47.92
N LYS A 187 9.90 3.38 47.52
CA LYS A 187 8.88 2.91 48.46
C LYS A 187 9.39 1.76 49.34
N ARG A 188 10.25 0.87 48.80
CA ARG A 188 10.92 -0.18 49.58
C ARG A 188 11.91 0.42 50.58
N GLN A 189 12.77 1.33 50.13
CA GLN A 189 13.72 2.02 51.01
C GLN A 189 13.02 2.77 52.16
N LEU A 190 11.90 3.45 51.88
CA LEU A 190 11.09 4.11 52.91
C LEU A 190 10.55 3.12 53.96
N LYS A 191 10.09 1.94 53.53
CA LYS A 191 9.63 0.89 54.46
C LYS A 191 10.78 0.36 55.32
N GLU A 192 11.96 0.17 54.74
CA GLU A 192 13.16 -0.28 55.48
C GLU A 192 13.57 0.76 56.55
N LEU A 193 13.57 2.05 56.19
CA LEU A 193 13.82 3.14 57.14
C LEU A 193 12.78 3.18 58.26
N GLN A 194 11.49 3.02 57.94
CA GLN A 194 10.43 2.93 58.96
C GLN A 194 10.65 1.77 59.93
N ILE A 195 11.02 0.59 59.41
CA ILE A 195 11.36 -0.58 60.25
C ILE A 195 12.58 -0.28 61.13
N HIS A 196 13.60 0.39 60.59
CA HIS A 196 14.79 0.78 61.36
C HIS A 196 14.43 1.72 62.50
N ILE A 197 13.65 2.77 62.23
CA ILE A 197 13.18 3.73 63.23
C ILE A 197 12.42 3.00 64.35
N VAL A 198 11.45 2.15 64.01
CA VAL A 198 10.68 1.39 65.01
C VAL A 198 11.60 0.50 65.85
N ARG A 199 12.61 -0.14 65.25
CA ARG A 199 13.58 -0.96 66.00
C ARG A 199 14.45 -0.12 66.94
N GLU A 200 14.86 1.07 66.51
CA GLU A 200 15.63 1.99 67.36
C GLU A 200 14.78 2.55 68.50
N GLU A 201 13.53 2.95 68.22
CA GLU A 201 12.56 3.34 69.24
C GLU A 201 12.36 2.21 70.27
N SER A 202 12.14 0.96 69.82
CA SER A 202 12.05 -0.18 70.74
C SER A 202 13.30 -0.39 71.59
N LYS A 203 14.50 -0.21 71.03
CA LYS A 203 15.76 -0.29 71.79
C LYS A 203 15.89 0.84 72.80
N LEU A 204 15.46 2.05 72.44
CA LEU A 204 15.44 3.19 73.35
C LEU A 204 14.44 2.96 74.48
N ASP A 205 13.26 2.42 74.19
CA ASP A 205 12.26 2.05 75.18
C ASP A 205 12.78 0.96 76.14
N GLU A 206 13.48 -0.05 75.63
CA GLU A 206 14.13 -1.06 76.48
C GLU A 206 15.20 -0.43 77.37
N LYS A 207 16.04 0.46 76.83
CA LYS A 207 17.04 1.20 77.62
C LYS A 207 16.41 2.13 78.66
N LEU A 208 15.28 2.78 78.33
CA LEU A 208 14.53 3.60 79.26
C LEU A 208 13.91 2.74 80.36
N LYS A 209 13.36 1.57 80.04
CA LYS A 209 12.86 0.62 81.05
C LYS A 209 13.96 0.11 81.96
N THR A 210 15.12 -0.26 81.44
CA THR A 210 16.24 -0.69 82.28
C THR A 210 16.80 0.45 83.13
N ALA A 211 16.91 1.67 82.58
CA ALA A 211 17.30 2.85 83.34
C ALA A 211 16.27 3.23 84.43
N GLN A 212 14.96 3.12 84.14
CA GLN A 212 13.91 3.28 85.13
C GLN A 212 14.00 2.22 86.22
N GLN A 213 14.22 0.95 85.86
CA GLN A 213 14.42 -0.14 86.83
C GLN A 213 15.64 0.12 87.72
N LEU A 214 16.76 0.54 87.15
CA LEU A 214 17.97 0.90 87.89
C LEU A 214 17.75 2.13 88.79
N GLY A 215 17.11 3.19 88.30
CA GLY A 215 16.76 4.36 89.11
C GLY A 215 15.76 4.03 90.24
N THR A 216 14.82 3.12 90.01
CA THR A 216 13.94 2.61 91.09
C THR A 216 14.67 1.71 92.08
N LEU A 217 15.79 1.09 91.70
CA LEU A 217 16.66 0.33 92.60
C LEU A 217 17.56 1.26 93.42
N GLU A 218 18.10 2.33 92.83
CA GLU A 218 18.89 3.35 93.55
C GLU A 218 18.04 4.22 94.49
N GLY A 219 16.76 4.44 94.17
CA GLY A 219 15.81 5.18 95.03
C GLY A 219 15.18 4.36 96.16
N LYS A 220 15.45 3.04 96.24
CA LYS A 220 14.96 2.16 97.31
C LYS A 220 16.11 1.85 98.26
N ASP A 221 15.87 2.08 99.56
CA ASP A 221 16.84 1.74 100.58
C ASP A 221 17.05 0.21 100.61
N SER A 222 18.27 -0.24 100.91
CA SER A 222 18.68 -1.65 100.75
C SER A 222 17.77 -2.63 101.51
N ALA A 223 17.13 -2.15 102.58
CA ALA A 223 16.15 -2.88 103.38
C ALA A 223 14.82 -3.15 102.65
N ASP A 224 14.34 -2.24 101.80
CA ASP A 224 13.06 -2.38 101.10
C ASP A 224 13.14 -3.41 99.96
N ILE A 225 14.29 -3.49 99.29
CA ILE A 225 14.55 -4.48 98.23
C ILE A 225 14.51 -5.91 98.79
N ILE A 226 15.06 -6.12 100.00
CA ILE A 226 15.06 -7.43 100.68
C ILE A 226 13.64 -7.83 101.10
N ILE A 227 12.83 -6.87 101.57
CA ILE A 227 11.43 -7.13 101.98
C ILE A 227 10.57 -7.47 100.77
N GLU A 228 10.75 -6.79 99.64
CA GLU A 228 9.97 -7.04 98.42
C GLU A 228 10.38 -8.36 97.74
N ALA A 229 11.67 -8.71 97.74
CA ALA A 229 12.16 -10.02 97.31
C ALA A 229 11.62 -11.14 98.20
N SER A 230 11.59 -10.94 99.51
CA SER A 230 11.02 -11.90 100.47
C SER A 230 9.52 -12.09 100.28
N LYS A 231 8.77 -11.03 99.97
CA LYS A 231 7.33 -11.12 99.64
C LYS A 231 7.08 -11.90 98.34
N LYS A 232 7.86 -11.64 97.28
CA LYS A 232 7.78 -12.41 96.04
C LYS A 232 8.16 -13.88 96.23
N GLN A 233 9.13 -14.16 97.11
CA GLN A 233 9.51 -15.53 97.45
C GLN A 233 8.38 -16.24 98.22
N ILE A 234 7.67 -15.54 99.10
CA ILE A 234 6.49 -16.05 99.82
C ILE A 234 5.30 -16.29 98.88
N GLU A 235 5.08 -15.41 97.89
CA GLU A 235 4.03 -15.59 96.87
C GLU A 235 4.35 -16.75 95.92
N ALA A 236 5.59 -16.87 95.46
CA ALA A 236 6.05 -18.04 94.72
C ALA A 236 5.91 -19.33 95.55
N ARG A 237 6.14 -19.26 96.87
CA ARG A 237 5.88 -20.37 97.82
C ARG A 237 4.40 -20.78 97.85
N ARG A 238 3.49 -19.81 97.90
CA ARG A 238 2.03 -20.06 97.87
C ARG A 238 1.55 -20.63 96.54
N GLU A 239 2.15 -20.21 95.43
CA GLU A 239 1.84 -20.78 94.11
C GLU A 239 2.41 -22.19 93.93
N LEU A 240 3.61 -22.47 94.43
CA LEU A 240 4.21 -23.81 94.43
C LEU A 240 3.50 -24.79 95.38
N ASP A 241 3.02 -24.32 96.54
CA ASP A 241 2.19 -25.12 97.46
C ASP A 241 0.82 -25.45 96.85
N LYS A 242 0.23 -24.52 96.08
CA LYS A 242 -1.01 -24.79 95.31
C LYS A 242 -0.81 -25.84 94.21
N LEU A 243 0.41 -26.02 93.71
CA LEU A 243 0.76 -26.99 92.67
C LEU A 243 1.21 -28.35 93.23
N GLY A 244 1.19 -28.55 94.56
CA GLY A 244 1.48 -29.84 95.19
C GLY A 244 2.95 -30.28 95.15
N LEU A 245 3.88 -29.35 94.89
CA LEU A 245 5.33 -29.60 94.76
C LEU A 245 6.13 -29.22 96.03
N GLY A 246 5.49 -29.14 97.19
CA GLY A 246 6.12 -28.70 98.45
C GLY A 246 7.08 -29.71 99.12
N GLY A 247 7.43 -30.82 98.45
CA GLY A 247 8.15 -31.94 99.07
C GLY A 247 9.66 -32.04 98.77
N LEU A 248 10.20 -31.25 97.85
CA LEU A 248 11.59 -31.39 97.43
C LEU A 248 12.20 -30.02 97.23
N THR A 249 12.97 -29.57 98.22
CA THR A 249 14.25 -28.86 98.05
C THR A 249 14.77 -28.41 99.42
N ALA A 250 15.79 -29.11 99.91
CA ALA A 250 16.57 -28.70 101.08
C ALA A 250 17.43 -27.50 100.69
N TYR A 251 17.11 -26.30 101.19
CA TYR A 251 17.98 -25.14 101.07
C TYR A 251 18.00 -24.28 102.33
N ALA A 252 19.23 -23.99 102.75
CA ALA A 252 19.74 -23.10 103.79
C ALA A 252 18.86 -22.98 105.04
N THR A 253 19.23 -23.71 106.09
CA THR A 253 18.71 -23.45 107.43
C THR A 253 19.20 -22.09 107.93
N LYS A 254 18.54 -21.54 108.95
CA LYS A 254 18.87 -20.24 109.56
C LYS A 254 20.35 -20.18 110.02
N GLU A 255 20.93 -21.32 110.38
CA GLU A 255 22.35 -21.47 110.72
C GLU A 255 23.29 -21.31 109.51
N ASP A 256 22.88 -21.75 108.31
CA ASP A 256 23.67 -21.58 107.08
C ASP A 256 23.74 -20.11 106.66
N LEU A 257 22.67 -19.34 106.89
CA LEU A 257 22.62 -17.90 106.63
C LEU A 257 23.42 -17.09 107.68
N GLU A 258 23.47 -17.54 108.93
CA GLU A 258 24.31 -16.92 109.97
C GLU A 258 25.80 -17.14 109.69
N ARG A 259 26.20 -18.33 109.25
CA ARG A 259 27.59 -18.59 108.79
C ARG A 259 27.99 -17.73 107.61
N LEU A 260 27.13 -17.60 106.60
CA LEU A 260 27.40 -16.75 105.44
C LEU A 260 27.51 -15.27 105.81
N LYS A 261 26.72 -14.82 106.80
CA LYS A 261 26.83 -13.46 107.36
C LYS A 261 28.16 -13.26 108.09
N GLU A 262 28.64 -14.22 108.88
CA GLU A 262 29.95 -14.17 109.54
C GLU A 262 31.11 -14.21 108.52
N GLU A 263 31.00 -15.00 107.46
CA GLU A 263 32.00 -15.04 106.37
C GLU A 263 32.05 -13.71 105.61
N ILE A 264 30.90 -13.09 105.31
CA ILE A 264 30.85 -11.78 104.65
C ILE A 264 31.41 -10.67 105.56
N VAL A 265 31.08 -10.69 106.86
CA VAL A 265 31.60 -9.71 107.83
C VAL A 265 33.12 -9.87 108.04
N SER A 266 33.63 -11.09 108.04
CA SER A 266 35.08 -11.33 108.15
C SER A 266 35.83 -10.92 106.88
N ALA A 267 35.28 -11.18 105.68
CA ALA A 267 35.84 -10.71 104.42
C ALA A 267 35.86 -9.18 104.28
N LEU A 268 34.84 -8.49 104.82
CA LEU A 268 34.80 -7.01 104.83
C LEU A 268 35.81 -6.42 105.83
N LYS A 269 35.99 -7.02 107.01
CA LYS A 269 37.03 -6.59 107.98
C LYS A 269 38.46 -6.90 107.53
N GLY A 270 38.66 -7.93 106.71
CA GLY A 270 39.95 -8.23 106.09
C GLY A 270 40.37 -7.17 105.05
N ARG A 271 39.40 -6.67 104.27
CA ARG A 271 39.63 -5.64 103.25
C ARG A 271 39.93 -4.24 103.83
N GLU A 272 39.30 -3.85 104.93
CA GLU A 272 39.59 -2.56 105.60
C GLU A 272 41.00 -2.50 106.21
N LYS A 273 41.65 -3.64 106.51
CA LYS A 273 43.04 -3.67 107.02
C LYS A 273 44.10 -3.70 105.91
N GLU A 274 43.78 -4.17 104.71
CA GLU A 274 44.71 -4.16 103.57
C GLU A 274 44.80 -2.77 102.89
N GLU A 275 43.81 -1.89 103.10
CA GLU A 275 43.82 -0.49 102.62
C GLU A 275 44.46 0.51 103.61
N GLU A 276 44.69 0.16 104.89
CA GLU A 276 45.43 1.00 105.88
C GLU A 276 46.94 0.69 105.99
N GLU A 277 47.44 -0.44 105.43
CA GLU A 277 48.87 -0.80 105.39
C GLU A 277 49.53 -0.55 104.01
N SER A 278 48.85 0.16 103.10
CA SER A 278 49.34 0.51 101.76
C SER A 278 49.38 2.03 101.44
N GLU A 279 49.50 2.88 102.48
CA GLU A 279 50.05 4.25 102.40
C GLU A 279 51.53 4.31 102.81
#